data_AF-A0A3N5R5D4-F1
#
_entry.id   AF-A0A3N5R5D4-F1
#
_cell.length_a   1.000
_cell.length_b   1.000
_cell.length_c   1.000
_cell.angle_alpha   90.00
_cell.angle_beta   90.00
_cell.angle_gamma   90.00
#
_symmetry.space_group_name_H-M   'P 1'
#
loop_
_entity.id
_entity.type
_entity.pdbx_description
1 polymer ?
#
loop_
_entity_poly.entity_id
_entity_poly.type
_entity_poly.pdbx_seq_one_letter_code
_entity_poly.pdbx_strand_id
1 'polypeptide(L)'
;MNIAESEAPYEITAKTCGCKDNDRKVIYSFVESFHNLSKDKKDILISEIQACERLRKYARDELDKQVIEAEISDLKMALDLLT
;
A
#
# COMPACT_ATOMS: atom_id res chain seq x y z
N MET A 1 2.14 24.60 -16.81
CA MET A 1 2.65 23.46 -16.03
C MET A 1 1.68 23.27 -14.87
N ASN A 2 0.86 22.22 -14.91
CA ASN A 2 -0.06 21.91 -13.83
C ASN A 2 0.78 21.31 -12.70
N ILE A 3 1.06 22.11 -11.68
CA ILE A 3 1.62 21.60 -10.42
C ILE A 3 0.46 20.86 -9.76
N ALA A 4 0.34 19.57 -10.07
CA ALA A 4 -0.45 18.65 -9.27
C ALA A 4 0.07 18.74 -7.84
N GLU A 5 -0.84 18.73 -6.88
CA GLU A 5 -0.58 18.84 -5.44
C GLU A 5 0.75 18.18 -5.07
N SER A 6 1.65 18.97 -4.49
CA SER A 6 2.86 18.46 -3.86
C SER A 6 2.44 17.70 -2.60
N GLU A 7 1.85 16.51 -2.77
CA GLU A 7 1.71 15.55 -1.69
C GLU A 7 3.12 15.23 -1.22
N ALA A 8 3.37 15.41 0.08
CA ALA A 8 4.63 15.02 0.69
C ALA A 8 4.97 13.58 0.26
N PRO A 9 6.24 13.26 -0.03
CA PRO A 9 6.62 11.94 -0.49
C PRO A 9 6.10 10.90 0.51
N TYR A 10 5.24 10.01 0.02
CA TYR A 10 4.69 8.92 0.82
C TYR A 10 5.82 8.00 1.26
N GLU A 11 5.82 7.60 2.53
CA GLU A 11 6.85 6.71 3.07
C GLU A 11 6.84 5.33 2.40
N ILE A 12 5.66 4.79 2.16
CA ILE A 12 5.43 3.51 1.49
C ILE A 12 4.58 3.74 0.24
N THR A 13 5.01 3.13 -0.87
CA THR A 13 4.21 3.01 -2.09
C THR A 13 3.79 1.56 -2.30
N ALA A 14 2.52 1.34 -2.64
CA ALA A 14 1.98 0.04 -3.00
C ALA A 14 1.78 -0.06 -4.51
N LYS A 15 1.98 -1.25 -5.09
CA LYS A 15 1.67 -1.57 -6.50
C LYS A 15 1.09 -2.96 -6.60
N THR A 16 0.20 -3.20 -7.55
CA THR A 16 -0.16 -4.57 -7.94
C THR A 16 0.92 -5.12 -8.89
N CYS A 17 1.27 -6.40 -8.70
CA CYS A 17 2.21 -7.11 -9.56
C CYS A 17 1.70 -8.51 -9.82
N GLY A 18 1.87 -9.01 -11.05
CA GLY A 18 1.43 -10.34 -11.48
C GLY A 18 0.74 -10.29 -12.85
N CYS A 19 1.12 -11.21 -13.75
CA CYS A 19 0.61 -11.24 -15.13
C CYS A 19 -0.59 -12.19 -15.34
N LYS A 20 -0.95 -13.01 -14.34
CA LYS A 20 -2.03 -14.00 -14.41
C LYS A 20 -2.84 -13.99 -13.11
N ASP A 21 -4.11 -14.36 -13.19
CA ASP A 21 -5.10 -14.24 -12.12
C ASP A 21 -4.66 -14.83 -10.77
N ASN A 22 -3.89 -15.92 -10.77
CA ASN A 22 -3.48 -16.62 -9.55
C ASN A 22 -2.19 -16.09 -8.87
N ASP A 23 -1.43 -15.21 -9.51
CA ASP A 23 -0.16 -14.70 -8.97
C ASP A 23 -0.19 -13.19 -8.67
N ARG A 24 -1.38 -12.58 -8.77
CA ARG A 24 -1.53 -11.15 -8.55
C ARG A 24 -1.52 -10.84 -7.06
N LYS A 25 -0.63 -9.93 -6.67
CA LYS A 25 -0.43 -9.51 -5.28
C LYS A 25 -0.08 -8.04 -5.18
N VAL A 26 -0.20 -7.48 -3.98
CA VAL A 26 0.33 -6.15 -3.67
C VAL A 26 1.80 -6.27 -3.27
N ILE A 27 2.63 -5.35 -3.76
CA ILE A 27 4.02 -5.21 -3.35
C ILE A 27 4.26 -3.79 -2.81
N TYR A 28 5.12 -3.70 -1.80
CA TYR A 28 5.46 -2.45 -1.12
C TYR A 28 6.90 -2.05 -1.39
N SER A 29 7.14 -0.76 -1.49
CA SER A 29 8.49 -0.20 -1.50
C SER A 29 8.54 1.06 -0.65
N PHE A 30 9.59 1.17 0.16
CA PHE A 30 9.89 2.36 0.95
C PHE A 30 10.56 3.41 0.06
N VAL A 31 10.20 4.68 0.26
CA VAL A 31 10.91 5.77 -0.37
C VAL A 31 12.26 5.97 0.35
N GLU A 32 13.33 6.06 -0.44
CA GLU A 32 14.73 5.98 0.01
C GLU A 32 15.10 7.01 1.10
N SER A 33 14.33 8.11 1.20
CA SER A 33 14.51 9.14 2.23
C SER A 33 14.14 8.71 3.66
N PHE A 34 13.53 7.53 3.87
CA PHE A 34 13.04 7.08 5.18
C PHE A 34 13.91 6.00 5.85
N HIS A 35 15.09 5.69 5.31
CA HIS A 35 15.98 4.63 5.81
C HIS A 35 16.56 4.83 7.23
N ASN A 36 16.29 5.97 7.88
CA ASN A 36 16.92 6.35 9.15
C ASN A 36 15.98 6.23 10.37
N LEU A 37 14.73 5.80 10.22
CA LEU A 37 13.79 5.66 11.33
C LEU A 37 13.44 4.19 11.55
N SER A 38 13.78 3.65 12.73
CA SER A 38 13.18 2.40 13.20
C SER A 38 11.68 2.64 13.40
N LYS A 39 10.85 2.00 12.59
CA LYS A 39 9.39 2.06 12.69
C LYS A 39 8.87 0.84 13.43
N ASP A 40 7.91 1.07 14.33
CA ASP A 40 7.19 -0.03 14.94
C ASP A 40 6.36 -0.76 13.89
N LYS A 41 6.18 -2.08 14.06
CA LYS A 41 5.37 -2.90 13.14
C LYS A 41 3.96 -2.34 12.94
N LYS A 42 3.39 -1.75 13.99
CA LYS A 42 2.10 -1.06 13.95
C LYS A 42 2.09 0.09 12.94
N ASP A 43 3.12 0.92 12.96
CA ASP A 43 3.23 2.08 12.05
C ASP A 43 3.46 1.65 10.61
N ILE A 44 4.19 0.55 10.40
CA ILE A 44 4.38 -0.06 9.08
C ILE A 44 3.03 -0.51 8.52
N LEU A 45 2.25 -1.29 9.29
CA LEU A 45 0.93 -1.76 8.85
C LEU A 45 -0.03 -0.60 8.53
N ILE A 46 -0.06 0.44 9.36
CA ILE A 46 -0.87 1.64 9.09
C ILE A 46 -0.43 2.30 7.77
N SER A 47 0.87 2.38 7.53
CA SER A 47 1.42 2.99 6.31
C SER A 47 1.12 2.16 5.05
N GLU A 48 1.16 0.83 5.15
CA GLU A 48 0.77 -0.10 4.08
C GLU A 48 -0.72 -0.01 3.78
N ILE A 49 -1.60 0.03 4.79
CA ILE A 49 -3.05 0.23 4.61
C ILE A 49 -3.32 1.51 3.83
N GLN A 50 -2.71 2.62 4.23
CA GLN A 50 -2.88 3.90 3.53
C GLN A 50 -2.34 3.84 2.10
N ALA A 51 -1.22 3.14 1.86
CA ALA A 51 -0.68 2.95 0.52
C ALA A 51 -1.64 2.13 -0.37
N CYS A 52 -2.25 1.08 0.17
CA CYS A 52 -3.28 0.29 -0.52
C CYS A 52 -4.55 1.08 -0.79
N GLU A 53 -5.02 1.90 0.14
CA GLU A 53 -6.19 2.76 -0.08
C GLU A 53 -5.96 3.77 -1.22
N ARG A 54 -4.74 4.35 -1.29
CA ARG A 54 -4.33 5.20 -2.40
C ARG A 54 -4.26 4.41 -3.71
N LEU A 55 -3.65 3.23 -3.70
CA LEU A 55 -3.57 2.36 -4.88
C LEU A 55 -4.97 2.01 -5.42
N ARG A 56 -5.91 1.67 -4.53
CA ARG A 56 -7.32 1.38 -4.87
C ARG A 56 -8.00 2.55 -5.56
N LYS A 57 -7.75 3.80 -5.12
CA LYS A 57 -8.33 5.02 -5.72
C LYS A 57 -7.99 5.16 -7.21
N TYR A 58 -6.83 4.65 -7.63
CA TYR A 58 -6.34 4.76 -9.01
C TYR A 58 -6.45 3.45 -9.80
N ALA A 59 -6.81 2.34 -9.16
CA ALA A 59 -6.98 1.03 -9.80
C ALA A 59 -8.20 1.03 -10.74
N ARG A 60 -7.94 0.75 -12.03
CA ARG A 60 -8.99 0.68 -13.06
C ARG A 60 -9.47 -0.73 -13.31
N ASP A 61 -8.57 -1.70 -13.17
CA ASP A 61 -8.84 -3.11 -13.38
C ASP A 61 -9.55 -3.70 -12.16
N GLU A 62 -10.59 -4.52 -12.40
CA GLU A 62 -11.42 -5.05 -11.32
C GLU A 62 -10.69 -6.12 -10.50
N LEU A 63 -9.83 -6.91 -11.14
CA LEU A 63 -9.02 -7.89 -10.44
C LEU A 63 -7.96 -7.19 -9.57
N ASP A 64 -7.39 -6.07 -10.03
CA ASP A 64 -6.52 -5.24 -9.18
C ASP A 64 -7.28 -4.77 -7.94
N LYS A 65 -8.51 -4.27 -8.08
CA LYS A 65 -9.30 -3.82 -6.92
C LYS A 65 -9.56 -4.95 -5.93
N GLN A 66 -9.95 -6.13 -6.42
CA GLN A 66 -10.21 -7.29 -5.55
C GLN A 66 -8.98 -7.70 -4.76
N VAL A 67 -7.82 -7.75 -5.42
CA VAL A 67 -6.55 -8.06 -4.75
C VAL A 67 -6.19 -6.99 -3.71
N ILE A 68 -6.38 -5.71 -4.04
CA ILE A 68 -6.11 -4.61 -3.11
C ILE A 68 -7.06 -4.64 -1.90
N GLU A 69 -8.34 -4.96 -2.11
CA GLU A 69 -9.32 -5.04 -1.02
C GLU A 69 -9.07 -6.23 -0.08
N ALA A 70 -8.69 -7.39 -0.63
CA ALA A 70 -8.26 -8.54 0.14
C ALA A 70 -7.03 -8.18 1.00
N GLU A 71 -6.02 -7.55 0.39
CA GLU A 71 -4.82 -7.10 1.09
C GLU A 71 -5.13 -6.10 2.22
N ILE A 72 -6.02 -5.11 1.99
CA ILE A 72 -6.45 -4.17 3.04
C ILE A 72 -7.11 -4.90 4.20
N SER A 73 -7.93 -5.92 3.92
CA SER A 73 -8.58 -6.73 4.95
C SER A 73 -7.54 -7.48 5.79
N ASP A 74 -6.58 -8.14 5.14
CA ASP A 74 -5.53 -8.90 5.82
C ASP A 74 -4.63 -8.00 6.69
N LEU A 75 -4.25 -6.82 6.18
CA LEU A 75 -3.49 -5.83 6.95
C LEU A 75 -4.26 -5.31 8.16
N LYS A 76 -5.57 -5.08 8.04
CA LYS A 76 -6.42 -4.66 9.17
C LYS A 76 -6.50 -5.77 10.22
N MET A 77 -6.69 -7.02 9.81
CA MET A 77 -6.65 -8.16 10.73
C MET A 77 -5.30 -8.27 11.45
N ALA A 78 -4.20 -8.10 10.73
CA ALA A 78 -2.85 -8.11 11.32
C ALA A 78 -2.63 -6.95 12.31
N LEU A 79 -3.18 -5.76 12.01
CA LEU A 79 -3.14 -4.61 12.89
C LEU A 79 -3.94 -4.85 14.17
N ASP A 80 -5.16 -5.40 14.04
CA ASP A 80 -6.03 -5.72 15.16
C ASP A 80 -5.36 -6.73 16.11
N LEU A 81 -4.62 -7.71 15.59
CA LEU A 81 -3.86 -8.68 16.40
C LEU A 81 -2.71 -8.04 17.22
N LEU A 82 -2.28 -6.83 16.89
CA LEU A 82 -1.23 -6.08 17.59
C LEU A 82 -1.79 -5.04 18.59
N THR A 83 -3.12 -4.91 18.70
CA THR A 83 -3.82 -3.94 19.58
C THR A 83 -4.72 -4.63 20.58
#